data_AF-A0A3C1VT59-F1
#
_entry.id   AF-A0A3C1VT59-F1
#
_cell.length_a   1.000
_cell.length_b   1.000
_cell.length_c   1.000
_cell.angle_alpha   90.00
_cell.angle_beta   90.00
_cell.angle_gamma   90.00
#
_symmetry.space_group_name_H-M   'P 1'
#
loop_
_entity.id
_entity.type
_entity.pdbx_description
1 polymer ?
#
loop_
_entity_poly.entity_id
_entity_poly.type
_entity_poly.pdbx_seq_one_letter_code
_entity_poly.pdbx_strand_id
1 'polypeptide(L)' 'GGGGRGGGRSHVRQGADLRYNLELDLEEAVGGNTVKIRIPTTVTCTKCDGTGAKPGTQP' A
#
# COMPACT_ATOMS: atom_id res chain seq x y z
N GLY A 1 11.85 -40.65 9.65
CA GLY A 1 11.09 -39.98 10.72
C GLY A 1 11.19 -38.47 10.53
N GLY A 2 10.04 -37.79 10.55
CA GLY A 2 9.90 -36.36 10.85
C GLY A 2 10.59 -35.35 9.93
N GLY A 3 10.04 -35.09 8.74
CA GLY A 3 10.38 -33.91 7.95
C GLY A 3 9.78 -32.64 8.56
N GLY A 4 10.64 -31.73 9.00
CA GLY A 4 10.27 -30.45 9.59
C GLY A 4 9.41 -29.61 8.64
N ARG A 5 8.19 -29.31 9.07
CA ARG A 5 7.34 -28.28 8.47
C ARG A 5 7.31 -27.11 9.43
N GLY A 6 8.34 -26.28 9.35
CA GLY A 6 8.31 -24.96 9.97
C GLY A 6 7.13 -24.20 9.38
N GLY A 7 6.10 -23.98 10.20
CA GLY A 7 4.94 -23.19 9.83
C GLY A 7 5.43 -21.84 9.32
N GLY A 8 5.22 -21.62 8.01
CA GLY A 8 5.55 -20.38 7.34
C GLY A 8 4.79 -19.27 8.03
N ARG A 9 5.49 -18.52 8.87
CA ARG A 9 4.99 -17.30 9.49
C ARG A 9 4.56 -16.42 8.32
N SER A 10 3.27 -16.10 8.25
CA SER A 10 2.75 -15.17 7.25
C SER A 10 3.47 -13.84 7.47
N HIS A 11 4.55 -13.61 6.73
CA HIS A 11 5.30 -12.38 6.82
C HIS A 11 4.50 -11.33 6.08
N VAL A 12 3.76 -10.52 6.85
CA VAL A 12 3.17 -9.28 6.35
C VAL A 12 4.28 -8.49 5.68
N ARG A 13 4.20 -8.36 4.35
CA ARG A 13 5.14 -7.56 3.58
C ARG A 13 4.74 -6.11 3.76
N GLN A 14 5.64 -5.30 4.30
CA GLN A 14 5.43 -3.86 4.38
C GLN A 14 5.37 -3.28 2.96
N GLY A 15 4.48 -2.30 2.77
CA GLY A 15 4.38 -1.55 1.52
C GLY A 15 5.62 -0.69 1.26
N ALA A 16 5.82 -0.30 0.01
CA ALA A 16 6.89 0.63 -0.37
C ALA A 16 6.57 2.06 0.09
N ASP A 17 7.62 2.81 0.46
CA ASP A 17 7.49 4.24 0.75
C ASP A 17 7.19 5.04 -0.52
N LEU A 18 6.38 6.10 -0.39
CA LEU A 18 6.05 7.02 -1.48
C LEU A 18 6.69 8.38 -1.21
N ARG A 19 7.33 8.95 -2.23
CA ARG A 19 7.94 10.29 -2.18
C ARG A 19 7.32 11.18 -3.24
N TYR A 20 6.86 12.36 -2.83
CA TYR A 20 6.34 13.42 -3.69
C TYR A 20 7.16 14.70 -3.46
N ASN A 21 7.66 15.30 -4.53
CA ASN A 21 8.35 16.58 -4.46
C ASN A 21 7.32 17.68 -4.76
N LEU A 22 7.09 18.57 -3.79
CA LEU A 22 6.26 19.75 -3.95
C LEU A 22 7.18 20.95 -4.14
N GLU A 23 7.12 21.58 -5.30
CA GLU A 23 7.76 22.87 -5.56
C GLU A 23 6.82 24.00 -5.12
N LEU A 24 7.36 25.00 -4.44
CA LEU A 24 6.65 26.15 -3.89
C LEU A 24 7.46 27.40 -4.13
N ASP A 25 6.77 28.51 -4.43
CA ASP A 25 7.38 29.83 -4.46
C ASP A 25 7.51 30.40 -3.03
N LEU A 26 8.42 31.36 -2.83
CA LEU A 26 8.74 31.93 -1.51
C LEU A 26 7.51 32.59 -0.87
N GLU A 27 6.71 33.28 -1.68
CA GLU A 27 5.50 33.97 -1.26
C GLU A 27 4.44 32.99 -0.76
N GLU A 28 4.30 31.84 -1.43
CA GLU A 28 3.39 30.77 -1.02
C GLU A 28 3.85 30.11 0.28
N ALA A 29 5.18 29.96 0.45
CA ALA A 29 5.76 29.39 1.67
C ALA A 29 5.58 30.32 2.88
N VAL A 30 5.72 31.63 2.70
CA VAL A 30 5.57 32.63 3.78
C VAL A 30 4.09 32.91 4.09
N GLY A 31 3.24 33.01 3.07
CA GLY A 31 1.81 33.28 3.21
C GLY A 31 0.98 32.08 3.66
N GLY A 32 1.53 30.87 3.52
CA GLY A 32 0.83 29.62 3.77
C GLY A 32 -0.09 29.25 2.60
N ASN A 33 0.01 28.00 2.13
CA ASN A 33 -0.79 27.49 1.02
C ASN A 33 -1.42 26.13 1.36
N THR A 34 -2.59 25.84 0.79
CA THR A 34 -3.27 24.54 0.91
C THR A 34 -3.27 23.85 -0.45
N VAL A 35 -2.46 22.79 -0.59
CA VAL A 35 -2.33 22.03 -1.84
C VAL A 35 -2.99 20.66 -1.70
N LYS A 36 -3.80 20.27 -2.69
CA LYS A 36 -4.40 18.93 -2.76
C LYS A 36 -3.48 17.98 -3.51
N ILE A 37 -2.89 17.03 -2.80
CA ILE A 37 -2.01 16.01 -3.38
C ILE A 37 -2.80 14.72 -3.60
N ARG A 38 -2.71 14.14 -4.81
CA ARG A 38 -3.30 12.82 -5.11
C ARG A 38 -2.23 11.74 -5.00
N ILE A 39 -2.39 10.84 -4.04
CA ILE A 39 -1.47 9.73 -3.81
C ILE A 39 -2.12 8.44 -4.30
N PRO A 40 -1.53 7.73 -5.28
CA PRO A 40 -2.00 6.40 -5.65
C PRO A 40 -1.64 5.41 -4.53
N THR A 41 -2.64 4.73 -3.98
CA THR A 41 -2.44 3.73 -2.92
C THR A 41 -2.90 2.36 -3.41
N THR A 42 -2.21 1.32 -2.96
CA THR A 42 -2.67 -0.05 -3.12
C THR A 42 -3.81 -0.28 -2.14
N VAL A 43 -5.00 -0.55 -2.65
CA VAL A 43 -6.18 -0.86 -1.85
C VAL A 43 -6.53 -2.33 -1.98
N THR A 44 -7.18 -2.89 -0.95
CA THR A 44 -7.73 -4.24 -1.01
C THR A 44 -8.74 -4.31 -2.15
N CYS A 45 -8.56 -5.28 -3.05
CA CYS A 45 -9.49 -5.49 -4.14
C CYS A 45 -10.84 -5.95 -3.58
N THR A 46 -11.89 -5.16 -3.78
CA THR A 46 -13.26 -5.46 -3.29
C THR A 46 -13.90 -6.68 -3.95
N LYS A 47 -13.41 -7.09 -5.12
CA LYS A 47 -13.96 -8.23 -5.85
C LYS A 47 -13.50 -9.58 -5.30
N CYS A 48 -12.29 -9.64 -4.74
CA CYS A 48 -11.70 -10.87 -4.22
C CYS A 48 -11.23 -10.73 -2.77
N ASP A 49 -11.54 -9.62 -2.10
CA ASP A 49 -11.13 -9.30 -0.73
C ASP A 49 -9.63 -9.49 -0.45
N GLY A 50 -8.80 -9.26 -1.46
CA GLY A 50 -7.35 -9.45 -1.37
C GLY A 50 -6.89 -10.92 -1.40
N THR A 51 -7.79 -11.88 -1.62
CA THR A 51 -7.44 -13.31 -1.75
C THR A 51 -6.74 -13.65 -3.07
N GLY A 52 -6.91 -12.82 -4.11
CA GLY A 52 -6.39 -13.09 -5.46
C GLY A 52 -7.11 -14.20 -6.21
N ALA A 53 -8.16 -14.82 -5.62
CA ALA A 53 -8.96 -15.87 -6.24
C ALA A 53 -10.30 -15.34 -6.76
N LYS A 54 -10.94 -16.08 -7.69
CA LYS A 54 -12.34 -15.79 -8.06
C LYS A 54 -13.25 -16.11 -6.86
N PRO A 55 -14.32 -15.33 -6.63
CA PRO A 55 -15.32 -15.65 -5.61
C PRO A 55 -15.84 -17.09 -5.80
N GLY A 56 -15.77 -17.91 -4.75
CA GLY A 56 -16.18 -19.32 -4.79
C GLY A 56 -15.09 -20.31 -5.24
N THR A 57 -13.88 -19.85 -5.53
CA THR A 57 -12.71 -20.73 -5.76
C THR A 57 -11.74 -20.60 -4.60
N GLN A 58 -11.17 -21.71 -4.14
CA GLN A 58 -10.13 -21.68 -3.10
C GLN A 58 -8.78 -21.31 -3.75
N PRO A 59 -8.01 -20.40 -3.12
CA PRO A 59 -6.67 -20.03 -3.57
C PRO A 59 -5.64 -21.16 -3.38
#